data_AF-A0A6M3JIL9-F1
#
_entry.id   AF-A0A6M3JIL9-F1
#
_cell.length_a   1.000
_cell.length_b   1.000
_cell.length_c   1.000
_cell.angle_alpha   90.00
_cell.angle_beta   90.00
_cell.angle_gamma   90.00
#
_symmetry.space_group_name_H-M   'P 1'
#
loop_
_entity.id
_entity.type
_entity.pdbx_description
1 polymer ?
#
loop_
_entity_poly.entity_id
_entity_poly.type
_entity_poly.pdbx_seq_one_letter_code
_entity_poly.pdbx_strand_id
1 'polypeptide(L)' 'MNLTSCIKGGDVQGRPGWLIQFHYDAEFIENLKSTISHLNREWRPDTKTWWVDEVYEDELDQLFSNWYALAKLQGALF' A
#
# COMPACT_ATOMS: atom_id res chain seq x y z
N MET A 1 -1.52 -2.29 -12.13
CA MET A 1 -1.96 -0.99 -11.61
C MET A 1 -0.73 -0.19 -11.21
N ASN A 2 -0.77 1.14 -11.26
CA ASN A 2 0.33 1.99 -10.78
C ASN A 2 -0.07 2.75 -9.53
N LEU A 3 0.85 2.82 -8.58
CA LEU A 3 0.75 3.71 -7.43
C LEU A 3 0.96 5.16 -7.85
N THR A 4 0.15 6.03 -7.26
CA THR A 4 0.33 7.49 -7.26
C THR A 4 1.23 7.92 -6.12
N SER A 5 1.16 7.23 -4.97
CA SER A 5 2.00 7.49 -3.80
C SER A 5 2.21 6.20 -3.01
N CYS A 6 3.39 6.04 -2.43
CA CYS A 6 3.74 4.94 -1.53
C CYS A 6 4.71 5.47 -0.48
N ILE A 7 4.29 5.45 0.79
CA ILE A 7 5.12 5.93 1.91
C ILE A 7 5.16 4.92 3.05
N LYS A 8 6.29 4.78 3.76
CA LYS A 8 6.29 4.01 5.02
C LYS A 8 5.49 4.75 6.09
N GLY A 9 4.67 4.03 6.83
CA GLY A 9 3.84 4.59 7.88
C GLY A 9 3.16 3.52 8.75
N GLY A 10 2.85 3.89 9.99
CA GLY A 10 2.20 2.98 10.93
C GLY A 10 0.68 2.90 10.76
N ASP A 11 0.08 1.77 11.15
CA ASP A 11 -1.37 1.68 11.38
C ASP A 11 -1.80 2.49 12.63
N VAL A 12 -3.10 2.50 12.95
CA VAL A 12 -3.61 3.14 14.17
C VAL A 12 -3.07 2.53 15.48
N GLN A 13 -2.50 1.32 15.42
CA GLN A 13 -1.89 0.62 16.55
C GLN A 13 -0.35 0.76 16.58
N GLY A 14 0.24 1.46 15.61
CA GLY A 14 1.69 1.63 15.48
C GLY A 14 2.42 0.47 14.80
N ARG A 15 1.71 -0.46 14.16
CA ARG A 15 2.33 -1.53 13.36
C ARG A 15 2.97 -0.93 12.11
N PRO A 16 4.22 -1.29 11.79
CA PRO A 16 4.89 -0.80 10.59
C PRO A 16 4.17 -1.28 9.32
N GLY A 17 4.18 -0.44 8.30
CA GLY A 17 3.57 -0.77 7.02
C GLY A 17 3.72 0.34 6.00
N TRP A 18 2.87 0.29 5.00
CA TRP A 18 2.91 1.14 3.82
C TRP A 18 1.57 1.83 3.63
N LEU A 19 1.63 3.15 3.48
CA LEU A 19 0.50 3.96 3.08
C LEU A 19 0.56 4.17 1.57
N ILE A 20 -0.37 3.54 0.88
CA ILE A 20 -0.41 3.45 -0.57
C ILE A 20 -1.60 4.23 -1.11
N GLN A 21 -1.39 4.90 -2.24
CA GLN A 21 -2.41 5.63 -2.96
C GLN A 21 -2.33 5.28 -4.44
N PHE A 22 -3.47 5.08 -5.06
CA PHE A 22 -3.61 4.76 -6.48
C PHE A 22 -4.97 5.24 -6.96
N HIS A 23 -5.15 5.36 -8.29
CA HIS A 23 -6.44 5.71 -8.86
C HIS A 23 -7.49 4.64 -8.56
N TYR A 24 -8.70 5.07 -8.22
CA TYR A 24 -9.78 4.15 -7.91
C TYR A 24 -10.08 3.24 -9.11
N ASP A 25 -10.06 1.94 -8.86
CA ASP A 25 -10.43 0.88 -9.79
C ASP A 25 -11.13 -0.20 -8.98
N ALA A 26 -12.38 -0.48 -9.31
CA ALA A 26 -13.22 -1.40 -8.55
C ALA A 26 -12.71 -2.85 -8.63
N GLU A 27 -12.26 -3.31 -9.80
CA GLU A 27 -11.75 -4.66 -10.00
C GLU A 27 -10.44 -4.85 -9.23
N PHE A 28 -9.58 -3.84 -9.29
CA PHE A 28 -8.32 -3.86 -8.55
C PHE A 28 -8.54 -3.83 -7.03
N ILE A 29 -9.50 -3.05 -6.53
CA ILE A 29 -9.81 -3.01 -5.10
C ILE A 29 -10.30 -4.37 -4.60
N GLU A 30 -11.13 -5.07 -5.37
CA GLU A 30 -11.56 -6.42 -5.00
C GLU A 30 -10.39 -7.41 -5.02
N ASN A 31 -9.49 -7.30 -6.00
CA ASN A 31 -8.26 -8.10 -6.02
C ASN A 31 -7.39 -7.83 -4.77
N LEU A 32 -7.13 -6.55 -4.45
CA LEU A 32 -6.38 -6.13 -3.27
C LEU A 32 -7.01 -6.67 -1.96
N LYS A 33 -8.35 -6.63 -1.86
CA LYS A 33 -9.08 -7.18 -0.72
C LYS A 33 -9.06 -8.71 -0.66
N SER A 34 -8.87 -9.38 -1.78
CA SER A 34 -8.72 -10.84 -1.84
C SER A 34 -7.30 -11.26 -1.42
N THR A 35 -6.28 -10.52 -1.85
CA THR A 35 -4.87 -10.84 -1.60
C THR A 35 -4.44 -10.55 -0.16
N ILE A 36 -4.72 -9.35 0.35
CA ILE A 36 -4.24 -8.91 1.66
C ILE A 36 -5.35 -9.10 2.67
N SER A 37 -5.15 -9.73 3.83
CA SER A 37 -6.22 -9.89 4.83
C SER A 37 -6.76 -8.55 5.37
N HIS A 38 -8.03 -8.51 5.75
CA HIS A 38 -8.66 -7.33 6.36
C HIS A 38 -8.01 -6.88 7.69
N LEU A 39 -7.24 -7.77 8.34
CA LEU A 39 -6.46 -7.46 9.56
C LEU A 39 -5.15 -6.72 9.25
N ASN A 40 -4.69 -6.82 8.01
CA ASN A 40 -3.39 -6.32 7.53
C ASN A 40 -3.56 -5.22 6.47
N ARG A 41 -4.76 -4.66 6.38
CA ARG A 41 -5.08 -3.51 5.55
C ARG A 41 -6.08 -2.60 6.25
N GLU A 42 -5.94 -1.30 6.06
CA GLU A 42 -6.84 -0.30 6.64
C GLU A 42 -7.10 0.79 5.59
N TRP A 43 -8.36 1.08 5.31
CA TRP A 43 -8.71 2.22 4.47
C TRP A 43 -8.77 3.49 5.32
N ARG A 44 -7.99 4.52 4.95
CA ARG A 44 -7.99 5.82 5.61
C ARG A 44 -8.78 6.84 4.78
N PRO A 45 -10.01 7.18 5.18
CA PRO A 45 -10.89 8.04 4.39
C PRO A 45 -10.39 9.49 4.34
N ASP A 46 -9.63 9.95 5.33
CA ASP A 46 -9.15 11.34 5.43
C ASP A 46 -8.06 11.64 4.40
N THR A 47 -7.13 10.70 4.24
CA THR A 47 -5.99 10.82 3.32
C THR A 47 -6.24 10.13 1.98
N LYS A 48 -7.34 9.39 1.85
CA LYS A 48 -7.64 8.52 0.70
C LYS A 48 -6.49 7.56 0.40
N THR A 49 -5.97 6.92 1.44
CA THR A 49 -4.86 5.96 1.35
C THR A 49 -5.24 4.63 1.97
N TRP A 50 -4.69 3.55 1.44
CA TRP A 50 -4.69 2.25 2.11
C TRP A 50 -3.42 2.13 2.95
N TRP A 51 -3.54 1.79 4.22
CA TRP A 51 -2.43 1.21 4.95
C TRP A 51 -2.41 -0.30 4.68
N VAL A 52 -1.21 -0.85 4.49
CA VAL A 52 -0.96 -2.29 4.31
C VAL A 52 0.24 -2.67 5.16
N ASP A 53 0.16 -3.78 5.87
CA ASP A 53 1.24 -4.28 6.72
C ASP A 53 2.51 -4.59 5.89
N GLU A 54 3.70 -4.33 6.44
CA GLU A 54 4.98 -4.51 5.72
C GLU A 54 5.27 -5.97 5.37
N VAL A 55 4.63 -6.93 6.05
CA VAL A 55 4.76 -8.36 5.69
C VAL A 55 4.20 -8.68 4.30
N TYR A 56 3.40 -7.79 3.70
CA TYR A 56 2.86 -7.93 2.35
C TYR A 56 3.65 -7.17 1.28
N GLU A 57 4.92 -6.81 1.55
CA GLU A 57 5.76 -6.11 0.56
C GLU A 57 5.88 -6.87 -0.77
N ASP A 58 5.98 -8.20 -0.73
CA ASP A 58 6.09 -9.05 -1.92
C ASP A 58 4.79 -9.05 -2.75
N GLU A 59 3.64 -9.13 -2.10
CA GLU A 59 2.34 -9.04 -2.76
C GLU A 59 2.09 -7.65 -3.34
N LEU A 60 2.54 -6.59 -2.65
CA LEU A 60 2.46 -5.23 -3.16
C LEU A 60 3.33 -5.04 -4.41
N ASP A 61 4.51 -5.65 -4.48
CA ASP A 61 5.36 -5.66 -5.67
C ASP A 61 4.69 -6.37 -6.86
N GLN A 62 3.94 -7.45 -6.60
CA GLN A 62 3.16 -8.15 -7.63
C GLN A 62 1.92 -7.36 -8.08
N LEU A 63 1.24 -6.67 -7.16
CA LEU A 63 0.02 -5.91 -7.45
C LEU A 63 0.30 -4.60 -8.19
N PHE A 64 1.43 -3.95 -7.88
CA PHE A 64 1.79 -2.65 -8.43
C PHE A 64 3.07 -2.70 -9.24
N SER A 65 2.95 -2.44 -10.54
CA SER A 65 4.08 -2.49 -11.48
C SER A 65 5.18 -1.47 -11.20
N ASN A 66 4.89 -0.45 -10.39
CA ASN A 66 5.84 0.60 -9.99
C ASN A 66 6.13 0.62 -8.48
N TRP A 67 5.77 -0.44 -7.75
CA TRP A 67 6.02 -0.58 -6.30
C TRP A 67 7.47 -0.29 -5.94
N TYR A 68 8.37 -1.11 -6.48
CA TYR A 68 9.80 -1.00 -6.26
C TYR A 68 10.35 0.39 -6.59
N ALA A 69 9.89 1.01 -7.67
CA ALA A 69 10.34 2.33 -8.09
C ALA A 69 10.00 3.40 -7.04
N LEU A 70 8.79 3.39 -6.50
CA LEU A 70 8.36 4.38 -5.51
C LEU A 70 8.86 4.07 -4.10
N ALA A 71 8.84 2.79 -3.70
CA ALA A 71 9.36 2.36 -2.41
C ALA A 71 10.87 2.64 -2.27
N LYS A 72 11.67 2.41 -3.34
CA LYS A 72 13.10 2.72 -3.32
C LYS A 72 13.42 4.20 -3.41
N LEU A 73 12.66 4.99 -4.17
CA LEU A 73 12.88 6.43 -4.24
C LEU A 73 12.67 7.10 -2.87
N GLN A 74 11.79 6.57 -2.03
CA GLN A 74 11.65 7.02 -0.65
C GLN A 74 12.82 6.63 0.25
N GLY A 75 13.35 5.42 0.10
CA GLY A 75 14.50 4.94 0.88
C GLY A 75 15.83 5.62 0.51
N ALA A 76 15.95 6.19 -0.70
CA ALA A 76 17.15 6.88 -1.17
C ALA A 76 17.25 8.36 -0.76
N LEU A 77 16.20 8.91 -0.13
CA LEU A 77 16.15 10.30 0.33
C LEU A 77 16.55 10.48 1.81
N PHE A 78 17.01 9.41 2.47
CA PHE A 78 17.54 9.44 3.84
C PHE A 78 18.95 8.84 3.90
#